data_AF-A0A972JSE5-F1
#
_entry.id   AF-A0A972JSE5-F1
#
_cell.length_a   1.000
_cell.length_b   1.000
_cell.length_c   1.000
_cell.angle_alpha   90.00
_cell.angle_beta   90.00
_cell.angle_gamma   90.00
#
_symmetry.space_group_name_H-M   'P 1'
#
loop_
_entity.id
_entity.type
_entity.pdbx_description
1 polymer ?
#
loop_
_entity_poly.entity_id
_entity_poly.type
_entity_poly.pdbx_seq_one_letter_code
_entity_poly.pdbx_strand_id
1 'polypeptide(L)'
;MKNILMRVLYWAPRILSLLLVMQLSLFALDVFGEGYGFWGTLLALLVHLRLPVLFLLVLALAWRWEWIGAMAFLGSGVWYLLMIWGREHWAAYVFIAGPMFLLAILFFFNWLWRSNLRANHATSA
;
A
#
# COMPACT_ATOMS: atom_id res chain seq x y z
N MET A 1 -17.89 -0.39 -21.75
CA MET A 1 -16.48 -0.56 -21.33
C MET A 1 -15.93 0.63 -20.54
N LYS A 2 -16.09 1.89 -21.01
CA LYS A 2 -15.56 3.09 -20.33
C LYS A 2 -15.96 3.18 -18.85
N ASN A 3 -17.21 2.90 -18.50
CA ASN A 3 -17.70 2.95 -17.11
C ASN A 3 -17.06 1.88 -16.20
N ILE A 4 -16.81 0.69 -16.73
CA ILE A 4 -16.15 -0.40 -15.98
C ILE A 4 -14.70 -0.02 -15.68
N LEU A 5 -13.97 0.47 -16.70
CA LEU A 5 -12.58 0.89 -16.52
C LEU A 5 -12.45 2.00 -15.48
N MET A 6 -13.36 2.97 -15.50
CA MET A 6 -13.42 4.05 -14.50
C MET A 6 -13.67 3.50 -13.10
N ARG A 7 -14.58 2.54 -12.94
CA ARG A 7 -14.85 1.90 -11.64
C ARG A 7 -13.63 1.10 -11.14
N VAL A 8 -12.94 0.40 -12.04
CA VAL A 8 -11.70 -0.34 -11.72
C VAL A 8 -10.59 0.63 -11.31
N LEU A 9 -10.35 1.69 -12.07
CA LEU A 9 -9.30 2.67 -11.77
C LEU A 9 -9.54 3.38 -10.43
N TYR A 10 -10.81 3.54 -10.03
CA TYR A 10 -11.17 4.03 -8.71
C TYR A 10 -10.93 2.97 -7.62
N TRP A 11 -11.49 1.76 -7.72
CA TRP A 11 -11.44 0.80 -6.61
C TRP A 11 -10.14 0.00 -6.50
N ALA A 12 -9.47 -0.31 -7.62
CA ALA A 12 -8.26 -1.12 -7.65
C ALA A 12 -7.14 -0.61 -6.74
N PRO A 13 -6.70 0.67 -6.78
CA PRO A 13 -5.62 1.14 -5.91
C PRO A 13 -5.97 0.99 -4.41
N ARG A 14 -7.24 1.12 -4.05
CA ARG A 14 -7.69 1.04 -2.65
C ARG A 14 -7.72 -0.39 -2.15
N ILE A 15 -8.30 -1.30 -2.92
CA ILE A 15 -8.32 -2.75 -2.60
C ILE A 15 -6.90 -3.29 -2.56
N LEU A 16 -6.07 -2.98 -3.55
CA LEU A 16 -4.67 -3.44 -3.59
C LEU A 16 -3.84 -2.86 -2.43
N SER A 17 -4.10 -1.63 -2.00
CA SER A 17 -3.43 -1.05 -0.81
C SER A 17 -3.83 -1.79 0.47
N LEU A 18 -5.10 -2.16 0.63
CA LEU A 18 -5.55 -2.97 1.76
C LEU A 18 -4.90 -4.35 1.75
N LEU A 19 -4.78 -4.98 0.58
CA LEU A 19 -4.07 -6.25 0.44
C LEU A 19 -2.58 -6.10 0.77
N LEU A 20 -1.93 -5.01 0.36
CA LEU A 20 -0.54 -4.73 0.73
C LEU A 20 -0.40 -4.55 2.25
N VAL A 21 -1.27 -3.79 2.89
CA VAL A 21 -1.28 -3.64 4.36
C VAL A 21 -1.45 -4.99 5.04
N MET A 22 -2.37 -5.82 4.56
CA MET A 22 -2.60 -7.16 5.10
C MET A 22 -1.33 -8.01 4.96
N GLN A 23 -0.70 -8.02 3.78
CA GLN A 23 0.57 -8.70 3.54
C GLN A 23 1.67 -8.23 4.49
N LEU A 24 1.80 -6.91 4.69
CA LEU A 24 2.78 -6.35 5.62
C LEU A 24 2.48 -6.71 7.08
N SER A 25 1.20 -6.87 7.44
CA SER A 25 0.78 -7.25 8.78
C SER A 25 1.12 -8.70 9.10
N LEU A 26 1.19 -9.58 8.10
CA LEU A 26 1.58 -10.98 8.30
C LEU A 26 3.00 -11.13 8.85
N PHE A 27 3.93 -10.24 8.49
CA PHE A 27 5.29 -10.24 9.06
C PHE A 27 5.31 -9.97 10.58
N ALA A 28 4.26 -9.36 11.15
CA ALA A 28 4.18 -9.18 12.60
C ALA A 28 3.94 -10.50 13.34
N LEU A 29 3.45 -11.54 12.65
CA LEU A 29 3.19 -12.85 13.27
C LEU A 29 4.47 -13.60 13.62
N ASP A 30 5.62 -13.25 13.03
CA ASP A 30 6.91 -13.89 13.33
C ASP A 30 7.31 -13.75 14.81
N VAL A 31 6.79 -12.73 15.50
CA VAL A 31 6.97 -12.50 16.95
C VAL A 31 6.52 -13.69 17.81
N PHE A 32 5.54 -14.48 17.36
CA PHE A 32 5.07 -15.64 18.12
C PHE A 32 6.10 -16.78 18.20
N GLY A 33 7.12 -16.79 17.33
CA GLY A 33 8.21 -17.77 17.34
C GLY A 33 9.38 -17.42 18.26
N GLU A 34 9.42 -16.23 18.83
CA GLU A 34 10.60 -15.66 19.52
C GLU A 34 10.71 -16.02 21.02
N GLY A 35 9.72 -16.74 21.58
CA GLY A 35 9.76 -17.20 22.97
C GLY A 35 9.53 -16.13 24.05
N TYR A 36 8.99 -14.96 23.68
CA TYR A 36 8.62 -13.92 24.64
C TYR A 36 7.45 -14.35 25.55
N GLY A 37 7.41 -13.82 26.77
CA GLY A 37 6.21 -13.84 27.61
C GLY A 37 5.12 -12.89 27.09
N PHE A 38 3.90 -12.98 27.61
CA PHE A 38 2.71 -12.25 27.10
C PHE A 38 2.97 -10.75 26.82
N TRP A 39 3.50 -10.01 27.79
CA TRP A 39 3.77 -8.57 27.65
C TRP A 39 4.86 -8.28 26.61
N GLY A 40 5.87 -9.14 26.51
CA GLY A 40 6.93 -9.03 25.50
C GLY A 40 6.36 -9.21 24.09
N THR A 41 5.55 -10.25 23.89
CA THR A 41 4.85 -10.52 22.62
C THR A 41 3.93 -9.35 22.24
N LEU A 42 3.16 -8.81 23.18
CA LEU A 42 2.27 -7.67 22.94
C LEU A 42 3.04 -6.43 22.48
N LEU A 43 4.13 -6.09 23.18
CA LEU A 43 4.98 -4.96 22.80
C LEU A 43 5.63 -5.18 21.44
N ALA A 44 6.16 -6.37 21.19
CA ALA A 44 6.78 -6.70 19.91
C ALA A 44 5.78 -6.64 18.75
N LEU A 45 4.53 -7.11 18.94
CA LEU A 45 3.46 -6.94 17.94
C LEU A 45 3.17 -5.47 17.64
N LEU A 46 3.01 -4.63 18.68
CA LEU A 46 2.77 -3.19 18.49
C LEU A 46 3.91 -2.52 17.71
N VAL A 47 5.16 -2.95 17.95
CA VAL A 47 6.34 -2.47 17.23
C VAL A 47 6.37 -2.94 15.77
N HIS A 48 6.00 -4.19 15.48
CA HIS A 48 5.98 -4.73 14.11
C HIS A 48 4.83 -4.15 13.28
N LEU A 49 3.68 -3.87 13.89
CA LEU A 49 2.52 -3.30 13.20
C LEU A 49 2.65 -1.81 12.84
N ARG A 50 3.72 -1.12 13.27
CA ARG A 50 3.96 0.29 12.93
C ARG A 50 3.97 0.54 11.42
N LEU A 51 4.65 -0.32 10.65
CA LEU A 51 4.78 -0.14 9.21
C LEU A 51 3.42 -0.34 8.48
N PRO A 52 2.67 -1.45 8.72
CA PRO A 52 1.31 -1.58 8.20
C PRO A 52 0.37 -0.41 8.56
N VAL A 53 0.42 0.06 9.81
CA VAL A 53 -0.40 1.20 10.27
C VAL A 53 -0.05 2.47 9.51
N LEU A 54 1.24 2.73 9.23
CA LEU A 54 1.65 3.88 8.43
C LEU A 54 1.07 3.82 7.00
N PHE A 55 1.07 2.66 6.36
CA PHE A 55 0.45 2.50 5.03
C PHE A 55 -1.08 2.60 5.05
N LEU A 56 -1.75 2.19 6.14
CA LEU A 56 -3.17 2.46 6.35
C LEU A 56 -3.48 3.96 6.42
N LEU A 57 -2.66 4.71 7.14
CA LEU A 57 -2.81 6.17 7.22
C LEU A 57 -2.60 6.83 5.85
N VAL A 58 -1.59 6.39 5.09
CA VAL A 58 -1.39 6.84 3.70
C VAL A 58 -2.63 6.56 2.86
N LEU A 59 -3.22 5.36 2.96
CA LEU A 59 -4.45 5.01 2.24
C LEU A 59 -5.64 5.90 2.65
N ALA A 60 -5.79 6.18 3.95
CA ALA A 60 -6.85 7.06 4.46
C ALA A 60 -6.71 8.49 3.89
N LEU A 61 -5.49 9.04 3.87
CA LEU A 61 -5.20 10.35 3.26
C LEU A 61 -5.41 10.32 1.74
N ALA A 62 -4.96 9.25 1.09
CA ALA A 62 -5.11 9.05 -0.35
C ALA A 62 -6.57 8.93 -0.79
N TRP A 63 -7.48 8.59 0.13
CA TRP A 63 -8.92 8.55 -0.14
C TRP A 63 -9.47 9.92 -0.55
N ARG A 64 -9.00 10.99 0.11
CA ARG A 64 -9.35 12.37 -0.25
C ARG A 64 -8.38 12.96 -1.27
N TRP A 65 -7.09 12.64 -1.15
CA TRP A 65 -5.98 13.23 -1.93
C TRP A 65 -5.10 12.16 -2.56
N GLU A 66 -5.54 11.63 -3.71
CA GLU A 66 -4.93 10.50 -4.40
C GLU A 66 -3.46 10.73 -4.81
N TRP A 67 -3.06 11.99 -5.00
CA TRP A 67 -1.66 12.34 -5.26
C TRP A 67 -0.75 12.00 -4.07
N ILE A 68 -1.26 12.07 -2.83
CA ILE A 68 -0.52 11.65 -1.63
C ILE A 68 -0.23 10.15 -1.72
N GLY A 69 -1.21 9.34 -2.12
CA GLY A 69 -1.01 7.92 -2.37
C GLY A 69 0.07 7.68 -3.42
N ALA A 70 -0.01 8.37 -4.56
CA ALA A 70 0.98 8.24 -5.63
C ALA A 70 2.40 8.55 -5.14
N MET A 71 2.60 9.67 -4.46
CA MET A 71 3.92 10.08 -3.96
C MET A 71 4.41 9.19 -2.82
N ALA A 72 3.55 8.80 -1.89
CA ALA A 72 3.93 7.97 -0.75
C ALA A 72 4.35 6.56 -1.19
N PHE A 73 3.59 5.91 -2.08
CA PHE A 73 3.94 4.59 -2.59
C PHE A 73 5.18 4.64 -3.51
N LEU A 74 5.30 5.67 -4.35
CA LEU A 74 6.49 5.86 -5.19
C LEU A 74 7.74 6.06 -4.33
N GLY A 75 7.68 6.99 -3.37
CA GLY A 75 8.78 7.28 -2.46
C GLY A 75 9.18 6.07 -1.62
N SER A 76 8.20 5.28 -1.16
CA SER A 76 8.48 4.05 -0.40
C SER A 76 9.20 3.00 -1.25
N GLY A 77 8.76 2.80 -2.50
CA GLY A 77 9.41 1.86 -3.42
C GLY A 77 10.84 2.29 -3.76
N VAL A 78 11.06 3.58 -4.06
CA VAL A 78 12.40 4.13 -4.31
C VAL A 78 13.28 4.02 -3.07
N TRP A 79 12.78 4.41 -1.90
CA TRP A 79 13.50 4.30 -0.63
C TRP A 79 13.95 2.87 -0.36
N TYR A 80 13.05 1.90 -0.54
CA TYR A 80 13.39 0.49 -0.39
C TYR A 80 14.49 0.05 -1.35
N LEU A 81 14.38 0.37 -2.65
CA LEU A 81 15.41 0.04 -3.63
C LEU A 81 16.78 0.60 -3.23
N LEU A 82 16.85 1.84 -2.74
CA LEU A 82 18.09 2.48 -2.32
C LEU A 82 18.70 1.80 -1.09
N MET A 83 17.87 1.40 -0.11
CA MET A 83 18.34 0.81 1.16
C MET A 83 18.92 -0.59 1.00
N ILE A 84 18.37 -1.39 0.08
CA ILE A 84 18.77 -2.78 -0.13
C ILE A 84 19.54 -3.01 -1.42
N TRP A 85 19.93 -1.94 -2.12
CA TRP A 85 20.61 -2.01 -3.41
C TRP A 85 21.86 -2.89 -3.37
N GLY A 86 21.88 -3.94 -4.19
CA GLY A 86 23.00 -4.87 -4.31
C GLY A 86 23.16 -5.85 -3.14
N ARG A 87 22.24 -5.85 -2.17
CA ARG A 87 22.31 -6.72 -0.98
C ARG A 87 21.49 -7.98 -1.11
N GLU A 88 20.38 -7.91 -1.84
CA GLU A 88 19.42 -8.99 -1.97
C GLU A 88 19.34 -9.55 -3.39
N HIS A 89 18.72 -10.72 -3.53
CA HIS A 89 18.41 -11.32 -4.83
C HIS A 89 17.35 -10.47 -5.58
N TRP A 90 17.41 -10.42 -6.91
CA TRP A 90 16.54 -9.58 -7.75
C TRP A 90 15.03 -9.79 -7.46
N ALA A 91 14.65 -11.02 -7.08
CA ALA A 91 13.28 -11.37 -6.73
C ALA A 91 12.74 -10.57 -5.53
N ALA A 92 13.58 -10.24 -4.53
CA ALA A 92 13.17 -9.45 -3.38
C ALA A 92 12.78 -8.02 -3.75
N TYR A 93 13.48 -7.42 -4.72
CA TYR A 93 13.14 -6.09 -5.24
C TYR A 93 11.79 -6.11 -5.95
N VAL A 94 11.54 -7.12 -6.79
CA VAL A 94 10.27 -7.25 -7.51
C VAL A 94 9.12 -7.51 -6.54
N PHE A 95 9.30 -8.39 -5.55
CA PHE A 95 8.24 -8.80 -4.65
C PHE A 95 7.82 -7.68 -3.68
N ILE A 96 8.76 -6.85 -3.22
CA ILE A 96 8.48 -5.78 -2.26
C ILE A 96 8.23 -4.44 -2.97
N ALA A 97 9.12 -4.03 -3.88
CA ALA A 97 8.99 -2.73 -4.55
C ALA A 97 7.95 -2.75 -5.68
N GLY A 98 7.76 -3.89 -6.35
CA GLY A 98 6.82 -4.04 -7.47
C GLY A 98 5.39 -3.64 -7.10
N PRO A 99 4.79 -4.18 -6.02
CA PRO A 99 3.47 -3.77 -5.56
C PRO A 99 3.39 -2.28 -5.21
N MET A 100 4.45 -1.70 -4.64
CA MET A 100 4.50 -0.26 -4.32
C MET A 100 4.48 0.60 -5.59
N PHE A 101 5.29 0.28 -6.59
CA PHE A 101 5.28 1.02 -7.86
C PHE A 101 3.96 0.85 -8.63
N LEU A 102 3.37 -0.35 -8.61
CA LEU A 102 2.05 -0.57 -9.19
C LEU A 102 0.99 0.33 -8.53
N LEU A 103 0.97 0.39 -7.20
CA LEU A 103 0.06 1.28 -6.45
C LEU A 103 0.32 2.75 -6.77
N ALA A 104 1.58 3.17 -6.88
CA ALA A 104 1.95 4.54 -7.23
C ALA A 104 1.35 4.94 -8.60
N ILE A 105 1.52 4.07 -9.60
CA ILE A 105 0.98 4.28 -10.95
C ILE A 105 -0.56 4.34 -10.93
N LEU A 106 -1.21 3.42 -10.21
CA LEU A 106 -2.67 3.38 -10.11
C LEU A 106 -3.23 4.63 -9.41
N PHE A 107 -2.61 5.08 -8.30
CA PHE A 107 -3.02 6.30 -7.63
C PHE A 107 -2.76 7.55 -8.47
N PHE A 108 -1.67 7.56 -9.24
CA PHE A 108 -1.37 8.66 -10.16
C PHE A 108 -2.42 8.79 -11.25
N PHE A 109 -2.78 7.69 -11.92
CA PHE A 109 -3.84 7.72 -12.93
C PHE A 109 -5.22 8.02 -12.35
N ASN A 110 -5.51 7.47 -11.16
CA ASN A 110 -6.73 7.80 -10.46
C ASN A 110 -6.80 9.31 -10.09
N TRP A 111 -5.66 9.93 -9.76
CA TRP A 111 -5.58 11.38 -9.55
C TRP A 111 -5.81 12.19 -10.83
N LEU A 112 -5.17 11.82 -11.94
CA LEU A 112 -5.33 12.50 -13.23
C LEU A 112 -6.77 12.48 -13.75
N TRP A 113 -7.47 11.35 -13.58
CA TRP A 113 -8.86 11.20 -14.03
C TRP A 113 -9.91 11.47 -12.94
N ARG A 114 -9.52 12.04 -11.79
CA ARG A 114 -10.39 12.24 -10.61
C ARG A 114 -11.76 12.83 -10.93
N SER A 115 -11.81 13.88 -11.76
CA SER A 115 -13.06 14.57 -12.10
C SER A 115 -14.05 13.63 -12.80
N ASN A 116 -13.57 12.86 -13.77
CA ASN A 116 -14.34 11.87 -14.51
C ASN A 116 -14.74 10.67 -13.62
N LEU A 117 -13.84 10.24 -12.74
CA LEU A 117 -14.05 9.06 -11.89
C LEU A 117 -15.13 9.31 -10.85
N ARG A 118 -15.13 10.48 -10.20
CA ARG A 118 -16.13 10.84 -9.19
C ARG A 118 -17.51 11.10 -9.78
N ALA A 119 -17.59 11.71 -10.97
CA ALA A 119 -18.86 11.93 -11.66
C ALA A 119 -19.55 10.62 -12.05
N ASN A 120 -18.80 9.64 -12.57
CA ASN A 120 -19.34 8.33 -12.94
C ASN A 120 -19.69 7.45 -11.73
N HIS A 121 -19.03 7.66 -10.59
CA HIS A 121 -19.36 6.96 -9.35
C HIS A 121 -20.70 7.43 -8.78
N ALA A 122 -20.95 8.74 -8.81
CA ALA A 122 -22.20 9.34 -8.30
C ALA A 122 -23.44 8.98 -9.13
N THR A 123 -23.30 8.72 -10.43
CA THR A 123 -24.42 8.35 -11.33
C THR A 123 -24.72 6.86 -11.39
N SER A 124 -23.89 6.01 -10.77
CA SER A 124 -24.06 4.56 -10.75
C SER A 124 -24.46 4.00 -9.38
N ALA A 125 -24.71 4.88 -8.41
CA ALA A 125 -25.27 4.58 -7.08
C ALA A 125 -26.73 5.02 -7.02
#